data_AF-C6KIC0-F1
#
_entry.id   AF-C6KIC0-F1
#
_cell.length_a   1.000
_cell.length_b   1.000
_cell.length_c   1.000
_cell.angle_alpha   90.00
_cell.angle_beta   90.00
_cell.angle_gamma   90.00
#
_symmetry.space_group_name_H-M   'P 1'
#
loop_
_entity.id
_entity.type
_entity.pdbx_description
1 polymer ?
#
loop_
_entity_poly.entity_id
_entity_poly.type
_entity_poly.pdbx_seq_one_letter_code
_entity_poly.pdbx_strand_id
1 'polypeptide(L)'
;MILLFFSGILFFGLCFVVYFFCSGLLNKIVDVGFGWGSSYECGFFSSVLNLNCFSFTYFFLLVMFVIFDLEISLLLNMPTQGLLFYNFFYYYVFLILLLVGFIFELFSGYVRWLY
;
A
#
# COMPACT_ATOMS: atom_id res chain seq x y z
N MET A 1 -21.40 -17.36 -28.98
CA MET A 1 -20.38 -18.39 -28.68
C MET A 1 -19.13 -18.23 -29.54
N ILE A 2 -19.22 -18.16 -30.88
CA ILE A 2 -18.06 -17.95 -31.78
C ILE A 2 -17.32 -16.63 -31.53
N LEU A 3 -18.03 -15.52 -31.29
CA LEU A 3 -17.42 -14.23 -30.94
C LEU A 3 -16.61 -14.28 -29.63
N LEU A 4 -17.06 -15.05 -28.63
CA LEU A 4 -16.33 -15.22 -27.37
C LEU A 4 -15.03 -16.01 -27.59
N PHE A 5 -15.08 -17.07 -28.39
CA PHE A 5 -13.89 -17.83 -28.77
C PHE A 5 -12.86 -16.96 -29.51
N PHE A 6 -13.31 -16.14 -30.48
CA PHE A 6 -12.43 -15.24 -31.21
C PHE A 6 -11.78 -14.18 -30.31
N SER A 7 -12.56 -13.60 -29.39
CA SER A 7 -12.05 -12.64 -28.40
C SER A 7 -11.03 -13.28 -27.44
N GLY A 8 -11.23 -14.54 -27.05
CA GLY A 8 -10.30 -15.27 -26.19
C GLY A 8 -8.97 -15.55 -26.87
N ILE A 9 -8.99 -15.98 -28.14
CA ILE A 9 -7.76 -16.24 -28.92
C ILE A 9 -6.93 -14.97 -29.08
N LEU A 10 -7.58 -13.83 -29.37
CA LEU A 10 -6.89 -12.54 -29.46
C LEU A 10 -6.26 -12.13 -28.12
N PHE A 11 -6.97 -12.32 -27.00
CA PHE A 11 -6.46 -11.98 -25.67
C PHE A 11 -5.23 -12.83 -25.30
N PHE A 12 -5.31 -14.15 -25.47
CA PHE A 12 -4.17 -15.04 -25.20
C PHE A 12 -2.97 -14.76 -26.13
N GLY A 13 -3.22 -14.44 -27.40
CA GLY A 13 -2.17 -14.02 -28.33
C GLY A 13 -1.44 -12.77 -27.87
N LEU A 14 -2.19 -11.74 -27.42
CA LEU A 14 -1.59 -10.51 -26.87
C LEU A 14 -0.79 -10.79 -25.59
N CYS A 15 -1.31 -11.60 -24.67
CA CYS A 15 -0.59 -11.97 -23.45
C CYS A 15 0.72 -12.70 -23.75
N PHE A 16 0.73 -13.60 -24.73
CA PHE A 16 1.95 -14.32 -25.13
C PHE A 16 3.02 -13.37 -25.69
N VAL A 17 2.61 -12.42 -26.55
CA VAL A 17 3.52 -11.42 -27.11
C VAL A 17 4.14 -10.57 -25.99
N VAL A 18 3.32 -10.06 -25.06
CA VAL A 18 3.82 -9.26 -23.93
C VAL A 18 4.77 -10.09 -23.05
N TYR A 19 4.39 -11.32 -22.70
CA TYR A 19 5.23 -12.21 -21.90
C TYR A 19 6.58 -12.49 -22.57
N PHE A 20 6.60 -12.71 -23.89
CA PHE A 20 7.83 -12.95 -24.64
C PHE A 20 8.80 -11.76 -24.56
N PHE A 21 8.29 -10.54 -24.77
CA PHE A 21 9.10 -9.31 -24.68
C PHE A 21 9.54 -8.97 -23.26
N CYS A 22 8.70 -9.24 -22.26
CA CYS A 22 9.04 -9.06 -20.86
C CYS A 22 9.85 -10.23 -20.26
N SER A 23 10.06 -11.31 -21.01
CA SER A 23 10.78 -12.47 -20.49
C SER A 23 12.25 -12.14 -20.23
N GLY A 24 12.78 -12.69 -19.14
CA GLY A 24 14.20 -12.58 -18.81
C GLY A 24 15.14 -13.21 -19.84
N LEU A 25 14.61 -13.91 -20.85
CA LEU A 25 15.37 -14.59 -21.90
C LEU A 25 16.00 -13.58 -22.87
N LEU A 26 15.27 -12.52 -23.25
CA LEU A 26 15.83 -11.39 -24.01
C LEU A 26 16.73 -10.51 -23.14
N ASN A 27 16.36 -10.33 -21.86
CA ASN A 27 17.13 -9.52 -20.92
C ASN A 27 18.54 -10.09 -20.64
N LYS A 28 18.74 -11.40 -20.84
CA LYS A 28 20.04 -12.06 -20.67
C LYS A 28 20.96 -11.97 -21.90
N ILE A 29 20.41 -11.63 -23.08
CA ILE A 29 21.18 -11.46 -24.32
C ILE A 29 21.86 -10.08 -24.34
N VAL A 30 21.24 -9.10 -23.69
CA VAL A 30 21.86 -7.78 -23.46
C VAL A 30 22.78 -7.91 -22.26
N ASP A 31 24.08 -7.90 -22.50
CA ASP A 31 25.07 -7.84 -21.42
C ASP A 31 24.97 -6.45 -20.77
N VAL A 32 24.21 -6.38 -19.68
CA VAL A 32 24.02 -5.16 -18.89
C VAL A 32 25.36 -4.86 -18.23
N GLY A 33 26.14 -3.95 -18.82
CA GLY A 33 27.44 -3.58 -18.30
C GLY A 33 27.39 -3.20 -16.83
N PHE A 34 28.47 -3.49 -16.09
CA PHE A 34 28.57 -3.38 -14.62
C PHE A 34 27.96 -2.11 -14.03
N GLY A 35 28.02 -0.96 -14.73
CA GLY A 35 27.42 0.30 -14.27
C GLY A 35 25.88 0.29 -14.20
N TRP A 36 25.19 -0.35 -15.16
CA TRP A 36 23.72 -0.39 -15.21
C TRP A 36 23.14 -1.36 -14.18
N GLY A 37 23.91 -2.38 -13.76
CA GLY A 37 23.54 -3.33 -12.72
C GLY A 37 24.04 -2.97 -11.31
N SER A 38 24.77 -1.87 -11.17
CA SER A 38 25.31 -1.42 -9.88
C SER A 38 24.29 -0.63 -9.05
N SER A 39 24.43 -0.65 -7.71
CA SER A 39 23.60 0.15 -6.81
C SER A 39 23.76 1.64 -7.10
N TYR A 40 22.66 2.40 -7.06
CA TYR A 40 22.68 3.84 -7.30
C TYR A 40 23.28 4.59 -6.10
N GLU A 41 24.60 4.65 -6.06
CA GLU A 41 25.38 5.39 -5.05
C GLU A 41 26.32 6.39 -5.73
N CYS A 42 25.84 7.09 -6.76
CA CYS A 42 26.64 8.07 -7.50
C CYS A 42 28.01 7.55 -8.00
N GLY A 43 28.13 6.25 -8.29
CA GLY A 43 29.37 5.62 -8.79
C GLY A 43 30.32 5.10 -7.71
N PHE A 44 29.95 5.16 -6.43
CA PHE A 44 30.70 4.53 -5.34
C PHE A 44 30.39 3.02 -5.22
N PHE A 45 31.35 2.25 -4.71
CA PHE A 45 31.12 0.85 -4.36
C PHE A 45 30.30 0.77 -3.07
N SER A 46 29.19 0.02 -3.10
CA SER A 46 28.34 -0.25 -1.94
C SER A 46 29.09 -1.11 -0.91
N SER A 47 29.96 -0.45 -0.17
CA SER A 47 30.84 -1.05 0.84
C SER A 47 30.23 -0.99 2.24
N VAL A 48 28.98 -0.54 2.35
CA VAL A 48 28.30 -0.35 3.63
C VAL A 48 27.15 -1.35 3.76
N LEU A 49 27.12 -2.08 4.87
CA LEU A 49 25.94 -2.83 5.29
C LEU A 49 24.76 -1.86 5.31
N ASN A 50 23.73 -2.16 4.52
CA ASN A 50 22.49 -1.39 4.51
C ASN A 50 21.80 -1.63 5.86
N LEU A 51 22.21 -0.85 6.88
CA LEU A 51 21.57 -0.80 8.17
C LEU A 51 20.20 -0.21 7.93
N ASN A 52 19.21 -1.08 7.74
CA ASN A 52 17.80 -0.72 7.75
C ASN A 52 17.42 -0.29 9.17
N CYS A 53 17.90 0.87 9.60
CA CYS A 53 17.40 1.59 10.76
C CYS A 53 16.04 2.16 10.38
N PHE A 54 15.04 1.27 10.31
CA PHE A 54 13.67 1.67 10.10
C PHE A 54 13.21 2.44 11.34
N SER A 55 12.73 3.67 11.13
CA SER A 55 12.23 4.48 12.23
C SER A 55 10.96 3.87 12.79
N PHE A 56 10.83 3.87 14.12
CA PHE A 56 9.61 3.46 14.81
C PHE A 56 8.39 4.33 14.41
N THR A 57 8.61 5.53 13.86
CA THR A 57 7.53 6.42 13.38
C THR A 57 6.64 5.76 12.32
N TYR A 58 7.23 4.97 11.41
CA TYR A 58 6.48 4.26 10.38
C TYR A 58 5.62 3.13 10.95
N PHE A 59 6.09 2.49 12.02
CA PHE A 59 5.32 1.44 12.69
C PHE A 59 4.05 2.02 13.33
N PHE A 60 4.18 3.14 14.05
CA PHE A 60 3.02 3.83 14.64
C PHE A 60 2.03 4.32 13.58
N LEU A 61 2.53 4.83 12.44
CA LEU A 61 1.67 5.22 11.32
C LEU A 61 0.85 4.04 10.78
N LEU A 62 1.46 2.85 10.65
CA LEU A 62 0.77 1.64 10.19
C LEU A 62 -0.31 1.20 11.18
N VAL A 63 -0.03 1.23 12.48
CA VAL A 63 -1.02 0.89 13.51
C VAL A 63 -2.20 1.85 13.47
N MET A 64 -1.95 3.17 13.38
CA MET A 64 -3.01 4.16 13.28
C MET A 64 -3.83 4.00 12.01
N PHE A 65 -3.18 3.68 10.88
CA PHE A 65 -3.86 3.41 9.62
C PHE A 65 -4.85 2.23 9.75
N VAL A 66 -4.43 1.11 10.36
CA VAL A 66 -5.31 -0.06 10.56
C VAL A 66 -6.51 0.28 11.46
N ILE A 67 -6.31 1.08 12.51
CA ILE A 67 -7.40 1.49 13.41
C ILE A 67 -8.41 2.38 12.68
N PHE A 68 -7.96 3.37 11.92
CA PHE A 68 -8.84 4.26 11.16
C PHE A 68 -9.55 3.56 9.99
N ASP A 69 -8.93 2.58 9.36
CA ASP A 69 -9.56 1.77 8.31
C ASP A 69 -10.69 0.88 8.88
N LEU A 70 -10.46 0.32 10.08
CA LEU A 70 -11.49 -0.40 10.83
C LEU A 70 -12.66 0.54 11.23
N GLU A 71 -12.36 1.76 11.67
CA GLU A 71 -13.38 2.77 11.97
C GLU A 71 -14.29 3.04 10.76
N ILE A 72 -13.70 3.32 9.60
CA ILE A 72 -14.45 3.61 8.37
C ILE A 72 -15.29 2.40 7.96
N SER A 73 -14.74 1.19 8.07
CA SER A 73 -15.45 -0.06 7.77
C SER A 73 -16.71 -0.24 8.64
N LEU A 74 -16.65 0.16 9.91
CA LEU A 74 -17.82 0.15 10.81
C LEU A 74 -18.83 1.26 10.47
N LEU A 75 -18.36 2.46 10.13
CA LEU A 75 -19.22 3.58 9.74
C LEU A 75 -19.93 3.35 8.41
N LEU A 76 -19.38 2.55 7.50
CA LEU A 76 -20.02 2.25 6.21
C LEU A 76 -21.37 1.52 6.36
N ASN A 77 -21.57 0.80 7.47
CA ASN A 77 -22.85 0.14 7.79
C ASN A 77 -23.86 1.08 8.45
N MET A 78 -23.47 2.29 8.85
CA MET A 78 -24.36 3.28 9.44
C MET A 78 -25.52 3.72 8.51
N PRO A 79 -25.31 4.07 7.22
CA PRO A 79 -26.41 4.49 6.34
C PRO A 79 -27.41 3.38 5.98
N THR A 80 -27.02 2.11 6.11
CA THR A 80 -27.94 0.98 5.85
C THR A 80 -28.87 0.73 7.04
N GLN A 81 -28.51 1.23 8.22
CA GLN A 81 -29.33 1.21 9.43
C GLN A 81 -30.11 2.55 9.48
N GLY A 82 -31.40 2.54 9.14
CA GLY A 82 -32.24 3.75 9.07
C GLY A 82 -32.18 4.74 10.25
N LEU A 83 -32.63 5.97 10.03
CA LEU A 83 -32.45 7.15 10.91
C LEU A 83 -32.97 7.06 12.35
N LEU A 84 -33.76 6.04 12.71
CA LEU A 84 -34.50 5.95 13.97
C LEU A 84 -33.95 4.91 14.96
N PHE A 85 -32.76 4.38 14.73
CA PHE A 85 -32.19 3.36 15.63
C PHE A 85 -31.49 3.97 16.85
N TYR A 86 -31.77 3.40 18.03
CA TYR A 86 -31.03 3.63 19.29
C TYR A 86 -29.51 3.44 19.15
N ASN A 87 -29.07 2.69 18.12
CA ASN A 87 -27.65 2.42 17.87
C ASN A 87 -26.84 3.66 17.45
N PHE A 88 -27.49 4.73 17.00
CA PHE A 88 -26.82 5.97 16.61
C PHE A 88 -25.95 6.54 17.74
N PHE A 89 -26.43 6.44 18.99
CA PHE A 89 -25.69 6.90 20.16
C PHE A 89 -24.35 6.16 20.32
N TYR A 90 -24.31 4.84 20.10
CA TYR A 90 -23.07 4.06 20.22
C TYR A 90 -22.04 4.42 19.15
N TYR A 91 -22.47 4.73 17.91
CA TYR A 91 -21.56 5.22 16.87
C TYR A 91 -20.92 6.57 17.26
N TYR A 92 -21.70 7.49 17.84
CA TYR A 92 -21.16 8.76 18.31
C TYR A 92 -20.19 8.62 19.48
N VAL A 93 -20.52 7.75 20.45
CA VAL A 93 -19.62 7.46 21.58
C VAL A 93 -18.31 6.85 21.08
N PHE A 94 -18.38 5.94 20.10
CA PHE A 94 -17.21 5.33 19.48
C PHE A 94 -16.32 6.36 18.75
N LEU A 95 -16.92 7.26 17.97
CA LEU A 95 -16.19 8.35 17.29
C LEU A 95 -15.48 9.27 18.30
N ILE A 96 -16.14 9.64 19.39
CA ILE A 96 -15.55 10.51 20.42
C ILE A 96 -14.35 9.81 21.07
N LEU A 97 -14.47 8.51 21.37
CA LEU A 97 -13.39 7.74 21.99
C LEU A 97 -12.15 7.67 21.10
N LEU A 98 -12.34 7.42 19.80
CA LEU A 98 -11.26 7.43 18.81
C LEU A 98 -10.63 8.81 18.63
N LEU A 99 -11.44 9.87 18.60
CA LEU A 99 -10.97 11.24 18.51
C LEU A 99 -10.08 11.62 19.70
N VAL A 100 -10.45 11.22 20.93
CA VAL A 100 -9.63 11.43 22.13
C VAL A 100 -8.30 10.65 22.03
N GLY A 101 -8.34 9.39 21.58
CA GLY A 101 -7.14 8.59 21.36
C GLY A 101 -6.18 9.22 20.35
N PHE A 102 -6.72 9.72 19.24
CA PHE A 102 -5.94 10.42 18.21
C PHE A 102 -5.28 11.70 18.73
N ILE A 103 -6.01 12.50 19.51
CA ILE A 103 -5.48 13.71 20.13
C ILE A 103 -4.32 13.38 21.09
N PHE A 104 -4.45 12.32 21.89
CA PHE A 104 -3.39 11.88 22.79
C PHE A 104 -2.11 11.49 22.02
N GLU A 105 -2.26 10.80 20.89
CA GLU A 105 -1.13 10.40 20.04
C GLU A 105 -0.44 11.61 19.39
N LEU A 106 -1.22 12.59 18.94
CA LEU A 106 -0.73 13.88 18.41
C LEU A 106 0.12 14.62 19.44
N PHE A 107 -0.34 14.71 20.69
CA PHE A 107 0.43 15.35 21.76
C PHE A 107 1.70 14.59 22.14
N SER A 108 1.66 13.25 22.08
CA SER A 108 2.83 12.40 22.33
C SER A 108 3.92 12.58 21.26
N GLY A 109 3.55 13.08 20.08
CA GLY A 109 4.50 13.54 19.07
C GLY A 109 5.10 12.45 18.19
N TYR A 110 4.53 11.23 18.22
CA TYR A 110 4.89 10.14 17.31
C TYR A 110 4.57 10.45 15.84
N VAL A 111 3.66 11.40 15.60
CA VAL A 111 3.25 11.89 14.27
C VAL A 111 4.09 13.10 13.82
N ARG A 112 5.08 13.55 14.61
CA ARG A 112 5.95 14.67 14.18
C ARG A 112 7.01 14.15 13.21
N TRP A 113 6.81 14.48 11.94
CA TRP A 113 7.85 14.42 10.92
C TRP A 113 8.69 15.70 11.03
N LEU A 114 9.55 15.76 12.05
CA LEU A 114 10.64 16.73 12.06
C LEU A 114 11.79 16.12 11.26
N TYR A 115 12.17 16.81 10.19
CA TYR A 115 13.41 16.59 9.45
C TYR A 115 14.62 16.82 10.34
#